data_AF-A0A356IVG6-F1
#
_entry.id   AF-A0A356IVG6-F1
#
_cell.length_a   1.000
_cell.length_b   1.000
_cell.length_c   1.000
_cell.angle_alpha   90.00
_cell.angle_beta   90.00
_cell.angle_gamma   90.00
#
_symmetry.space_group_name_H-M   'P 1'
#
loop_
_entity.id
_entity.type
_entity.pdbx_description
1 polymer ?
#
loop_
_entity_poly.entity_id
_entity_poly.type
_entity_poly.pdbx_seq_one_letter_code
_entity_poly.pdbx_strand_id
1 'polypeptide(L)' 'MDVKAIETEEDLTAAFQRLEQIFQADDGTPEASEMEALVIQIEAFESKCYPIALKGQSKTSEAGG' A
#
# COMPACT_ATOMS: atom_id res chain seq x y z
N MET A 1 -10.37 8.21 -13.79
CA MET A 1 -10.12 6.77 -13.68
C MET A 1 -11.05 6.22 -12.63
N ASP A 2 -11.64 5.05 -12.87
CA ASP A 2 -12.54 4.37 -11.93
C ASP A 2 -11.79 3.13 -11.41
N VAL A 3 -10.91 3.35 -10.42
CA VAL A 3 -10.22 2.22 -9.76
C VAL A 3 -11.15 1.68 -8.70
N LYS A 4 -11.45 0.39 -8.78
CA LYS A 4 -12.27 -0.31 -7.79
C LYS A 4 -11.58 -0.28 -6.42
N ALA A 5 -12.35 0.02 -5.37
CA ALA A 5 -11.87 -0.08 -3.99
C ALA A 5 -11.47 -1.52 -3.63
N ILE A 6 -10.38 -1.66 -2.88
CA ILE A 6 -9.92 -2.94 -2.34
C ILE A 6 -10.62 -3.20 -1.01
N GLU A 7 -11.57 -4.14 -0.99
CA GLU A 7 -12.37 -4.48 0.20
C GLU A 7 -12.21 -5.94 0.64
N THR A 8 -11.68 -6.80 -0.23
CA THR A 8 -11.49 -8.23 0.00
C THR A 8 -10.08 -8.68 -0.38
N GLU A 9 -9.66 -9.87 0.08
CA GLU A 9 -8.38 -10.46 -0.32
C GLU A 9 -8.33 -10.80 -1.82
N GLU A 10 -9.48 -11.09 -2.45
CA GLU A 10 -9.57 -11.28 -3.90
C GLU A 10 -9.30 -9.96 -4.64
N ASP A 11 -9.85 -8.85 -4.15
CA ASP A 11 -9.56 -7.51 -4.69
C ASP A 11 -8.09 -7.14 -4.50
N LEU A 12 -7.50 -7.49 -3.36
CA LEU A 12 -6.08 -7.26 -3.09
C LEU A 12 -5.21 -8.05 -4.08
N THR A 13 -5.55 -9.32 -4.33
CA THR A 13 -4.83 -10.17 -5.29
C THR A 13 -4.94 -9.60 -6.71
N ALA A 14 -6.14 -9.18 -7.13
CA ALA A 14 -6.36 -8.57 -8.44
C ALA A 14 -5.61 -7.23 -8.58
N ALA A 15 -5.55 -6.43 -7.51
CA ALA A 15 -4.80 -5.19 -7.48
C ALA A 15 -3.30 -5.42 -7.66
N PHE A 16 -2.72 -6.43 -7.00
CA PHE A 16 -1.31 -6.81 -7.23
C PHE A 16 -1.06 -7.27 -8.66
N GLN A 17 -1.90 -8.14 -9.21
CA GLN A 17 -1.78 -8.60 -10.60
C GLN A 17 -1.83 -7.42 -11.59
N ARG A 18 -2.73 -6.46 -11.36
CA ARG A 18 -2.82 -5.25 -12.19
C ARG A 18 -1.58 -4.39 -12.02
N LEU A 19 -1.15 -4.16 -10.78
CA LEU A 19 0.04 -3.37 -10.46
C LEU A 19 1.29 -3.92 -11.17
N GLU A 20 1.49 -5.24 -11.17
CA GLU A 20 2.61 -5.88 -11.87
C GLU A 20 2.65 -5.55 -13.38
N GLN A 21 1.49 -5.36 -14.03
CA GLN A 21 1.43 -5.01 -15.45
C GLN A 21 1.79 -3.55 -15.73
N ILE A 22 1.57 -2.66 -14.76
CA ILE A 22 1.70 -1.20 -14.94
C ILE A 22 2.81 -0.59 -14.07
N PHE A 23 3.56 -1.40 -13.33
CA PHE A 23 4.61 -0.95 -12.41
C PHE A 23 5.74 -0.18 -13.11
N GLN A 24 5.92 -0.38 -14.40
CA GLN A 24 6.91 0.32 -15.24
C GLN A 24 6.26 1.31 -16.22
N ALA A 25 5.03 1.74 -15.95
CA ALA A 25 4.37 2.74 -16.78
C ALA A 25 5.18 4.05 -16.80
N ASP A 26 5.34 4.63 -17.98
CA ASP A 26 6.05 5.90 -18.14
C ASP A 26 5.27 7.04 -17.45
N ASP A 27 6.00 8.01 -16.91
CA ASP A 27 5.43 9.17 -16.25
C ASP A 27 4.46 9.95 -17.17
N GLY A 28 3.35 10.40 -16.61
CA GLY A 28 2.33 11.16 -17.33
C GLY A 28 1.38 10.30 -18.18
N THR A 29 1.53 8.98 -18.16
CA THR A 29 0.54 8.05 -18.72
C THR A 29 -0.63 7.81 -17.76
N PRO A 30 -1.82 7.45 -18.27
CA PRO A 30 -2.91 6.97 -17.42
C PRO A 30 -2.47 5.81 -16.52
N GLU A 31 -1.69 4.87 -17.05
CA GLU A 31 -1.18 3.71 -16.34
C GLU A 31 -0.31 4.10 -15.14
N ALA A 32 0.50 5.15 -15.24
CA ALA A 32 1.25 5.67 -14.09
C ALA A 32 0.31 6.23 -13.00
N SER A 33 -0.72 6.99 -13.38
CA SER A 33 -1.75 7.42 -12.41
C SER A 33 -2.52 6.26 -11.78
N GLU A 34 -2.77 5.18 -12.53
CA GLU A 34 -3.41 3.98 -12.00
C GLU A 34 -2.48 3.23 -11.04
N MET A 35 -1.20 3.11 -11.37
CA MET A 35 -0.18 2.51 -10.50
C MET A 35 -0.14 3.21 -9.14
N GLU A 36 -0.06 4.54 -9.13
CA GLU A 36 -0.07 5.33 -7.89
C GLU A 36 -1.35 5.10 -7.08
N ALA A 37 -2.50 5.09 -7.74
CA ALA A 37 -3.79 4.85 -7.08
C ALA A 37 -3.92 3.43 -6.50
N LEU A 38 -3.34 2.42 -7.14
CA LEU A 38 -3.33 1.03 -6.63
C LEU A 38 -2.43 0.90 -5.42
N VAL A 39 -1.23 1.50 -5.44
CA VAL A 39 -0.30 1.47 -4.29
C VAL A 39 -0.97 2.02 -3.03
N ILE A 40 -1.61 3.19 -3.12
CA ILE A 40 -2.31 3.84 -2.00
C ILE A 40 -3.41 2.94 -1.44
N GLN A 41 -4.17 2.26 -2.31
CA GLN A 41 -5.28 1.40 -1.88
C GLN A 41 -4.80 0.10 -1.26
N ILE A 42 -3.73 -0.49 -1.79
CA ILE A 42 -3.09 -1.68 -1.22
C ILE A 42 -2.61 -1.36 0.20
N GLU A 43 -1.87 -0.27 0.38
CA GLU A 43 -1.41 0.16 1.71
C GLU A 43 -2.56 0.41 2.69
N ALA A 44 -3.64 1.04 2.22
CA ALA A 44 -4.82 1.32 3.04
C ALA A 44 -5.56 0.04 3.44
N PHE A 45 -5.62 -0.97 2.59
CA PHE A 45 -6.20 -2.27 2.90
C PHE A 45 -5.31 -3.06 3.86
N GLU A 46 -4.01 -3.16 3.57
CA GLU A 46 -3.04 -3.84 4.42
C GLU A 46 -2.98 -3.23 5.82
N SER A 47 -3.03 -1.90 5.95
CA SER A 47 -3.07 -1.23 7.25
C SER A 47 -4.29 -1.60 8.09
N LYS A 48 -5.42 -1.90 7.45
CA LYS A 48 -6.66 -2.34 8.12
C LYS A 48 -6.60 -3.82 8.52
N CYS A 49 -6.09 -4.68 7.64
CA CYS A 49 -6.08 -6.14 7.83
C CYS A 49 -4.87 -6.64 8.61
N TYR A 50 -3.71 -6.02 8.40
CA TYR A 50 -2.42 -6.35 8.99
C TYR A 50 -1.84 -5.12 9.69
N PRO A 51 -2.49 -4.62 10.75
CA PRO A 51 -1.96 -3.49 11.50
C PRO A 51 -0.56 -3.84 11.98
N ILE A 52 0.45 -3.10 11.53
CA ILE A 52 1.83 -3.28 11.96
C ILE A 52 1.87 -2.92 13.44
N ALA A 53 1.77 -3.94 14.31
CA ALA A 53 1.97 -3.75 15.73
C ALA A 53 3.44 -3.38 15.92
N LEU A 54 3.75 -2.09 15.98
CA LEU A 54 5.07 -1.59 16.32
C LEU A 54 5.35 -1.90 17.80
N LYS A 55 5.55 -3.18 18.12
CA LYS A 55 5.91 -3.64 19.45
C LYS A 55 7.42 -3.56 19.55
N GLY A 56 7.92 -2.41 20.02
CA GLY A 56 9.33 -2.29 20.40
C GLY A 56 10.03 -1.03 19.92
N GLN A 57 9.47 0.15 20.17
CA GLN A 57 10.31 1.29 20.56
C GLN A 57 10.16 1.45 22.07
N SER A 58 10.60 0.42 22.80
CA SER A 58 11.05 0.61 24.17
C SER A 58 12.21 1.59 24.06
N LYS A 59 11.94 2.89 24.22
CA LYS A 59 13.00 3.85 24.49
C LYS A 59 13.57 3.44 25.84
N THR A 60 14.57 2.56 25.79
CA THR A 60 15.47 2.30 26.89
C THR A 60 16.00 3.65 27.34
N SER A 61 15.71 3.96 28.60
CA SER A 61 16.39 4.93 29.46
C SER A 61 17.72 5.44 28.88
N GLU A 62 17.75 6.72 28.52
CA GLU A 62 19.00 7.49 28.60
C GLU A 62 18.99 8.18 29.96
N ALA A 63 19.84 7.66 30.85
CA ALA A 63 20.21 8.30 32.10
C ALA A 63 20.98 9.59 31.83
N GLY A 64 20.78 10.62 32.66
CA GLY A 64 21.70 11.75 32.74
C GLY A 64 21.08 13.01 33.31
N GLY A 65 21.39 13.31 34.59
CA GLY A 65 21.08 14.59 35.25
C GLY A 65 20.85 14.42 36.74
#